data_AF-A0A176RV69-F1
#
_entry.id   AF-A0A176RV69-F1
#
_cell.length_a   1.000
_cell.length_b   1.000
_cell.length_c   1.000
_cell.angle_alpha   90.00
_cell.angle_beta   90.00
_cell.angle_gamma   90.00
#
_symmetry.space_group_name_H-M   'P 1'
#
loop_
_entity.id
_entity.type
_entity.pdbx_description
1 polymer ?
#
loop_
_entity_poly.entity_id
_entity_poly.type
_entity_poly.pdbx_seq_one_letter_code
_entity_poly.pdbx_strand_id
1 'polypeptide(L)'
;MIPYSAVVLSIEESDEKILHQMTYEAVKQSIPAETYANQTATAYQKEMEQNELYFNQQLPFYKIRPLYTSLAYLVHKTGLNLVTAIVIISALSSLFMSILILRWLLDYLDTFYAYLFSFLIIHSTGIIQIARAFTPDALSAAILIGAMYVLKQRRMYFACFLLVLAIFARTDNIIFVLIALTYLSLFSAYRLNWRASLFFVVLSALSYLSINHLANNYSWATIFHHTLINLINNPADYHPNVTWIDYLRVLKQNAFEAFLWVNSFFVFLLCAFISVSLGDNNKIYSHLGILMILSVL
;
A
#
# COMPACT_ATOMS: atom_id res chain seq x y z
N MET A 1 3.74 -13.44 0.39
CA MET A 1 2.47 -14.02 0.91
C MET A 1 2.64 -14.63 2.29
N ILE A 2 3.69 -15.42 2.56
CA ILE A 2 3.88 -16.17 3.81
C ILE A 2 3.71 -15.30 5.07
N PRO A 3 4.35 -14.12 5.20
CA PRO A 3 4.17 -13.32 6.41
C PRO A 3 2.74 -12.77 6.58
N TYR A 4 2.06 -12.41 5.48
CA TYR A 4 0.66 -11.98 5.54
C TYR A 4 -0.28 -13.13 5.91
N SER A 5 -0.02 -14.33 5.41
CA SER A 5 -0.73 -15.55 5.81
C SER A 5 -0.62 -15.78 7.32
N ALA A 6 0.59 -15.66 7.87
CA ALA A 6 0.79 -15.76 9.32
C ALA A 6 0.05 -14.67 10.09
N VAL A 7 0.08 -13.41 9.64
CA VAL A 7 -0.67 -12.35 10.34
C VAL A 7 -2.17 -12.63 10.36
N VAL A 8 -2.74 -13.16 9.28
CA VAL A 8 -4.16 -13.53 9.22
C VAL A 8 -4.47 -14.68 10.20
N LEU A 9 -3.63 -15.71 10.25
CA LEU A 9 -3.80 -16.82 11.20
C LEU A 9 -3.56 -16.39 12.65
N SER A 10 -2.68 -15.40 12.88
CA SER A 10 -2.37 -14.88 14.21
C SER A 10 -3.53 -14.14 14.89
N ILE A 11 -4.64 -13.91 14.16
CA ILE A 11 -5.87 -13.38 14.73
C ILE A 11 -6.54 -14.41 15.65
N GLU A 12 -6.35 -15.71 15.40
CA GLU A 12 -6.93 -16.80 16.20
C GLU A 12 -5.89 -17.58 16.98
N GLU A 13 -4.72 -17.82 16.37
CA GLU A 13 -3.65 -18.57 16.97
C GLU A 13 -2.58 -17.65 17.57
N SER A 14 -2.28 -17.84 18.85
CA SER A 14 -1.28 -17.05 19.58
C SER A 14 0.01 -17.83 19.82
N ASP A 15 -0.01 -19.16 19.73
CA ASP A 15 1.18 -19.98 19.88
C ASP A 15 2.09 -19.84 18.65
N GLU A 16 3.30 -19.33 18.91
CA GLU A 16 4.31 -19.03 17.90
C GLU A 16 4.72 -20.23 17.03
N LYS A 17 4.75 -21.44 17.62
CA LYS A 17 5.16 -22.67 16.93
C LYS A 17 4.04 -23.21 16.07
N ILE A 18 2.84 -23.25 16.63
CA ILE A 18 1.64 -23.69 15.91
C ILE A 18 1.37 -22.75 14.74
N LEU A 19 1.49 -21.43 14.96
CA LEU A 19 1.32 -20.42 13.93
C LEU A 19 2.31 -20.59 12.77
N HIS A 20 3.59 -20.82 13.09
CA HIS A 20 4.63 -21.06 12.08
C HIS A 20 4.29 -22.29 11.23
N GLN A 21 4.01 -23.44 11.88
CA GLN A 21 3.68 -24.68 11.20
C GLN A 21 2.42 -24.54 10.34
N MET A 22 1.33 -24.00 10.90
CA MET A 22 0.08 -23.77 10.17
C MET A 22 0.28 -22.87 8.95
N THR A 23 1.12 -21.83 9.07
CA THR A 23 1.38 -20.90 7.96
C THR A 23 2.06 -21.61 6.80
N TYR A 24 3.16 -22.32 7.07
CA TYR A 24 3.92 -23.00 6.02
C TYR A 24 3.14 -24.17 5.42
N GLU A 25 2.42 -24.94 6.22
CA GLU A 25 1.53 -26.00 5.74
C GLU A 25 0.41 -25.46 4.86
N ALA A 26 -0.29 -24.40 5.30
CA ALA A 26 -1.36 -23.78 4.53
C ALA A 26 -0.82 -23.28 3.19
N VAL A 27 0.29 -22.53 3.19
CA VAL A 27 0.86 -22.02 1.93
C VAL A 27 1.28 -23.17 1.01
N LYS A 28 1.97 -24.18 1.53
CA LYS A 28 2.43 -25.35 0.75
C LYS A 28 1.29 -26.13 0.11
N GLN A 29 0.15 -26.25 0.77
CA GLN A 29 -1.06 -26.90 0.22
C GLN A 29 -1.78 -26.05 -0.83
N SER A 30 -1.54 -24.74 -0.83
CA SER A 30 -2.33 -23.77 -1.62
C SER A 30 -1.71 -23.41 -2.96
N ILE A 31 -0.41 -23.62 -3.13
CA ILE A 31 0.33 -23.19 -4.32
C ILE A 31 1.12 -24.35 -4.94
N PRO A 32 1.42 -24.29 -6.25
CA PRO A 32 2.29 -25.27 -6.89
C PRO A 32 3.67 -25.36 -6.23
N ALA A 33 4.26 -26.56 -6.20
CA ALA A 33 5.55 -26.82 -5.56
C ALA A 33 6.68 -25.92 -6.10
N GLU A 34 6.67 -25.60 -7.40
CA GLU A 34 7.64 -24.68 -8.01
C GLU A 34 7.49 -23.25 -7.46
N THR A 35 6.26 -22.75 -7.34
CA THR A 35 5.97 -21.43 -6.76
C THR A 35 6.33 -21.36 -5.28
N TYR A 36 6.18 -22.48 -4.55
CA TYR A 36 6.63 -22.59 -3.17
C TYR A 36 8.16 -22.55 -3.08
N ALA A 37 8.86 -23.36 -3.88
CA ALA A 37 10.32 -23.42 -3.89
C ALA A 37 10.94 -22.05 -4.21
N ASN A 38 10.33 -21.29 -5.13
CA ASN A 38 10.78 -19.92 -5.44
C ASN A 38 10.60 -18.94 -4.27
N GLN A 39 9.64 -19.18 -3.38
CA GLN A 39 9.40 -18.34 -2.20
C GLN A 39 10.22 -18.73 -0.98
N THR A 40 10.89 -19.88 -1.02
CA THR A 40 11.81 -20.35 0.03
C THR A 40 13.23 -20.55 -0.52
N ALA A 41 13.57 -19.92 -1.64
CA ALA A 41 14.83 -20.14 -2.33
C ALA A 41 16.03 -19.44 -1.65
N THR A 42 15.82 -18.22 -1.14
CA THR A 42 16.91 -17.39 -0.60
C THR A 42 17.34 -17.86 0.79
N ALA A 43 18.60 -17.55 1.18
CA ALA A 43 19.12 -17.89 2.51
C ALA A 43 18.22 -17.36 3.63
N TYR A 44 17.78 -16.10 3.51
CA TYR A 44 16.82 -15.47 4.41
C TYR A 44 15.52 -16.28 4.53
N GLN A 45 14.89 -16.63 3.41
CA GLN A 45 13.61 -17.33 3.43
C GLN A 45 13.72 -18.76 4.00
N LYS A 46 14.83 -19.46 3.74
CA LYS A 46 15.10 -20.78 4.33
C LYS A 46 15.24 -20.70 5.83
N GLU A 47 15.90 -19.66 6.32
CA GLU A 47 16.07 -19.45 7.75
C GLU A 47 14.72 -19.14 8.43
N MET A 48 13.86 -18.36 7.78
CA MET A 48 12.47 -18.15 8.23
C MET A 48 11.64 -19.44 8.24
N GLU A 49 11.85 -20.34 7.28
CA GLU A 49 11.17 -21.65 7.23
C GLU A 49 11.67 -22.60 8.32
N GLN A 50 12.94 -22.50 8.72
CA GLN A 50 13.55 -23.41 9.69
C GLN A 50 13.47 -22.91 11.14
N ASN A 51 13.43 -21.59 11.34
CA ASN A 51 13.50 -20.98 12.67
C ASN A 51 12.21 -20.22 12.99
N GLU A 52 11.37 -20.84 13.83
CA GLU A 52 10.11 -20.29 14.34
C GLU A 52 10.27 -18.93 15.02
N LEU A 53 11.35 -18.74 15.79
CA LEU A 53 11.57 -17.52 16.55
C LEU A 53 11.88 -16.35 15.61
N TYR A 54 12.78 -16.56 14.64
CA TYR A 54 13.11 -15.52 13.67
C TYR A 54 11.92 -15.17 12.78
N PHE A 55 11.13 -16.16 12.38
CA PHE A 55 9.90 -15.91 11.64
C PHE A 55 8.91 -15.03 12.41
N ASN A 56 8.67 -15.34 13.69
CA ASN A 56 7.74 -14.57 14.52
C ASN A 56 8.21 -13.13 14.76
N GLN A 57 9.53 -12.91 14.87
CA GLN A 57 10.10 -11.56 14.91
C GLN A 57 9.84 -10.76 13.62
N GLN A 58 9.51 -11.37 12.48
CA GLN A 58 9.17 -10.62 11.27
C GLN A 58 7.72 -10.11 11.25
N LEU A 59 6.81 -10.71 12.02
CA LEU A 59 5.37 -10.41 11.95
C LEU A 59 5.01 -8.94 12.24
N PRO A 60 5.67 -8.21 13.17
CA PRO A 60 5.39 -6.80 13.38
C PRO A 60 5.46 -5.94 12.11
N PHE A 61 6.37 -6.23 11.16
CA PHE A 61 6.46 -5.52 9.87
C PHE A 61 5.22 -5.68 8.98
N TYR A 62 4.39 -6.69 9.24
CA TYR A 62 3.21 -7.01 8.45
C TYR A 62 1.90 -6.71 9.20
N LYS A 63 1.91 -6.73 10.53
CA LYS A 63 0.76 -6.38 11.41
C LYS A 63 0.27 -4.94 11.25
N ILE A 64 1.13 -4.03 10.77
CA ILE A 64 0.80 -2.61 10.54
C ILE A 64 -0.23 -2.34 9.42
N ARG A 65 -0.79 -3.36 8.77
CA ARG A 65 -1.81 -3.22 7.70
C ARG A 65 -3.16 -3.84 8.11
N PRO A 66 -3.79 -3.34 9.20
CA PRO A 66 -4.92 -4.00 9.83
C PRO A 66 -6.12 -4.17 8.89
N LEU A 67 -6.42 -3.19 8.03
CA LEU A 67 -7.56 -3.31 7.11
C LEU A 67 -7.36 -4.47 6.13
N TYR A 68 -6.15 -4.61 5.59
CA TYR A 68 -5.84 -5.66 4.64
C TYR A 68 -5.91 -7.05 5.29
N THR A 69 -5.30 -7.21 6.46
CA THR A 69 -5.26 -8.50 7.16
C THR A 69 -6.62 -8.90 7.73
N SER A 70 -7.41 -7.94 8.22
CA SER A 70 -8.79 -8.20 8.68
C SER A 70 -9.71 -8.57 7.52
N LEU A 71 -9.60 -7.91 6.35
CA LEU A 71 -10.36 -8.33 5.17
C LEU A 71 -9.97 -9.74 4.73
N ALA A 72 -8.67 -10.08 4.74
CA ALA A 72 -8.19 -11.40 4.36
C ALA A 72 -8.72 -12.48 5.31
N TYR A 73 -8.75 -12.19 6.61
CA TYR A 73 -9.36 -13.03 7.62
C TYR A 73 -10.86 -13.25 7.39
N LEU A 74 -11.63 -12.18 7.12
CA LEU A 74 -13.06 -12.28 6.86
C LEU A 74 -13.36 -13.13 5.62
N VAL A 75 -12.57 -12.98 4.55
CA VAL A 75 -12.70 -13.80 3.34
C VAL A 75 -12.29 -15.24 3.62
N HIS A 76 -11.23 -15.48 4.40
CA HIS A 76 -10.84 -16.82 4.79
C HIS A 76 -11.95 -17.53 5.60
N LYS A 77 -12.65 -16.79 6.48
CA LYS A 77 -13.79 -17.31 7.26
C LYS A 77 -14.99 -17.77 6.44
N THR A 78 -15.09 -17.41 5.17
CA THR A 78 -16.12 -17.96 4.28
C THR A 78 -15.80 -19.38 3.79
N GLY A 79 -14.70 -19.99 4.28
CA GLY A 79 -14.25 -21.33 3.88
C GLY A 79 -13.28 -21.33 2.70
N LEU A 80 -12.87 -20.15 2.21
CA LEU A 80 -11.87 -20.06 1.16
C LEU A 80 -10.47 -20.31 1.73
N ASN A 81 -9.62 -20.92 0.91
CA ASN A 81 -8.22 -21.09 1.23
C ASN A 81 -7.55 -19.72 1.52
N LEU A 82 -6.68 -19.68 2.53
CA LEU A 82 -5.92 -18.51 2.96
C LEU A 82 -5.21 -17.75 1.83
N VAL A 83 -4.50 -18.45 0.93
CA VAL A 83 -3.80 -17.80 -0.18
C VAL A 83 -4.80 -17.17 -1.15
N THR A 84 -5.89 -17.87 -1.45
CA THR A 84 -6.97 -17.36 -2.29
C THR A 84 -7.65 -16.15 -1.66
N ALA A 85 -7.86 -16.15 -0.34
CA ALA A 85 -8.44 -15.02 0.39
C ALA A 85 -7.60 -13.74 0.25
N ILE A 86 -6.28 -13.87 0.35
CA ILE A 86 -5.32 -12.77 0.16
C ILE A 86 -5.37 -12.23 -1.28
N VAL A 87 -5.36 -13.12 -2.28
CA VAL A 87 -5.36 -12.72 -3.71
C VAL A 87 -6.67 -12.06 -4.13
N ILE A 88 -7.80 -12.55 -3.63
CA ILE A 88 -9.12 -11.99 -3.96
C ILE A 88 -9.21 -10.52 -3.57
N ILE A 89 -8.60 -10.11 -2.46
CA ILE A 89 -8.60 -8.70 -2.04
C ILE A 89 -7.87 -7.83 -3.06
N SER A 90 -6.69 -8.26 -3.51
CA SER A 90 -5.94 -7.56 -4.55
C SER A 90 -6.71 -7.52 -5.87
N ALA A 91 -7.32 -8.64 -6.27
CA ALA A 91 -8.10 -8.74 -7.49
C ALA A 91 -9.35 -7.84 -7.47
N LEU A 92 -10.12 -7.84 -6.39
CA LEU A 92 -11.30 -6.99 -6.22
C LEU A 92 -10.91 -5.51 -6.14
N SER A 93 -9.80 -5.19 -5.47
CA SER A 93 -9.28 -3.82 -5.41
C SER A 93 -8.87 -3.32 -6.80
N SER A 94 -8.20 -4.15 -7.59
CA SER A 94 -7.83 -3.81 -8.97
C SER A 94 -9.03 -3.71 -9.91
N LEU A 95 -10.05 -4.55 -9.72
CA LEU A 95 -11.31 -4.42 -10.45
C LEU A 95 -12.01 -3.10 -10.11
N PHE A 96 -12.08 -2.74 -8.82
CA PHE A 96 -12.65 -1.47 -8.39
C PHE A 96 -11.89 -0.27 -8.95
N MET A 97 -10.55 -0.29 -8.91
CA MET A 97 -9.72 0.73 -9.56
C MET A 97 -10.02 0.85 -11.05
N SER A 98 -10.15 -0.28 -11.74
CA SER A 98 -10.46 -0.33 -13.18
C SER A 98 -11.79 0.34 -13.50
N ILE A 99 -12.83 0.08 -12.70
CA ILE A 99 -14.15 0.71 -12.83
C ILE A 99 -14.07 2.22 -12.61
N LEU A 100 -13.31 2.65 -11.59
CA LEU A 100 -13.13 4.07 -11.32
C LEU A 100 -12.39 4.80 -12.44
N ILE A 101 -11.32 4.21 -12.98
CA ILE A 101 -10.55 4.76 -14.10
C ILE A 101 -11.45 4.91 -15.32
N LEU A 102 -12.19 3.87 -15.71
CA LEU A 102 -13.13 3.92 -16.83
C LEU A 102 -14.17 5.04 -16.63
N ARG A 103 -14.80 5.07 -15.46
CA ARG A 103 -15.83 6.07 -15.15
C ARG A 103 -15.26 7.49 -15.18
N TRP A 104 -14.02 7.67 -14.73
CA TRP A 104 -13.34 8.95 -14.81
C TRP A 104 -13.06 9.33 -16.27
N LEU A 105 -12.57 8.41 -17.10
CA LEU A 105 -12.31 8.69 -18.53
C LEU A 105 -13.58 9.02 -19.32
N LEU A 106 -14.70 8.37 -19.01
CA LEU A 106 -16.00 8.66 -19.62
C LEU A 106 -16.48 10.10 -19.38
N ASP A 107 -15.97 10.78 -18.35
CA ASP A 107 -16.31 12.18 -18.07
C ASP A 107 -15.54 13.18 -18.95
N TYR A 108 -14.49 12.74 -19.66
CA TYR A 108 -13.59 13.62 -20.43
C TYR A 108 -13.38 13.20 -21.89
N LEU A 109 -13.63 11.94 -22.23
CA LEU A 109 -13.38 11.36 -23.54
C LEU A 109 -14.66 10.74 -24.10
N ASP A 110 -14.76 10.64 -25.43
CA ASP A 110 -15.82 9.86 -26.05
C ASP A 110 -15.77 8.40 -25.61
N THR A 111 -16.94 7.76 -25.58
CA THR A 111 -17.13 6.39 -25.10
C THR A 111 -16.10 5.41 -25.67
N PHE A 112 -15.85 5.45 -26.98
CA PHE A 112 -14.86 4.57 -27.63
C PHE A 112 -13.45 4.76 -27.07
N TYR A 113 -12.98 6.01 -26.99
CA TYR A 113 -11.64 6.31 -26.48
C TYR A 113 -11.52 6.03 -24.98
N ALA A 114 -12.57 6.28 -24.20
CA ALA A 114 -12.59 5.94 -22.78
C ALA A 114 -12.41 4.42 -22.55
N TYR A 115 -13.12 3.58 -23.31
CA TYR A 115 -12.93 2.13 -23.25
C TYR A 115 -11.53 1.71 -23.72
N LEU A 116 -11.05 2.26 -24.85
CA LEU A 116 -9.72 1.93 -25.38
C LEU A 116 -8.61 2.28 -24.39
N PHE A 117 -8.58 3.50 -23.86
CA PHE A 117 -7.55 3.92 -22.91
C PHE A 117 -7.69 3.21 -21.57
N SER A 118 -8.91 2.99 -21.07
CA SER A 118 -9.11 2.19 -19.86
C SER A 118 -8.57 0.77 -20.05
N PHE A 119 -8.84 0.13 -21.20
CA PHE A 119 -8.32 -1.18 -21.51
C PHE A 119 -6.78 -1.20 -21.51
N LEU A 120 -6.15 -0.23 -22.17
CA LEU A 120 -4.68 -0.10 -22.22
C LEU A 120 -4.07 0.12 -20.84
N ILE A 121 -4.67 0.99 -20.01
CA ILE A 121 -4.19 1.26 -18.64
C ILE A 121 -4.30 0.00 -17.78
N ILE A 122 -5.44 -0.68 -17.81
CA ILE A 122 -5.69 -1.91 -17.04
C ILE A 122 -4.74 -3.03 -17.45
N HIS A 123 -4.43 -3.14 -18.76
CA HIS A 123 -3.50 -4.13 -19.28
C HIS A 123 -2.03 -3.72 -19.21
N SER A 124 -1.73 -2.56 -18.60
CA SER A 124 -0.35 -2.20 -18.29
C SER A 124 0.25 -3.21 -17.31
N THR A 125 1.53 -3.50 -17.48
CA THR A 125 2.27 -4.47 -16.66
C THR A 125 2.16 -4.15 -15.18
N GLY A 126 2.16 -2.86 -14.81
CA GLY A 126 2.03 -2.41 -13.42
C GLY A 126 0.70 -2.81 -12.78
N ILE A 127 -0.44 -2.56 -13.43
CA ILE A 127 -1.76 -2.89 -12.85
C ILE A 127 -1.95 -4.41 -12.76
N ILE A 128 -1.51 -5.16 -13.76
CA ILE A 128 -1.59 -6.63 -13.74
C ILE A 128 -0.74 -7.21 -12.60
N GLN A 129 0.47 -6.69 -12.40
CA GLN A 129 1.34 -7.13 -11.31
C GLN A 129 0.72 -6.85 -9.95
N ILE A 130 0.18 -5.65 -9.74
CA ILE A 130 -0.50 -5.26 -8.49
C ILE A 130 -1.75 -6.13 -8.25
N ALA A 131 -2.53 -6.45 -9.30
CA ALA A 131 -3.70 -7.31 -9.19
C ALA A 131 -3.37 -8.75 -8.75
N ARG A 132 -2.17 -9.24 -9.10
CA ARG A 132 -1.69 -10.58 -8.73
C ARG A 132 -0.79 -10.57 -7.51
N ALA A 133 -0.49 -9.40 -6.95
CA ALA A 133 0.40 -9.26 -5.82
C ALA A 133 -0.26 -9.68 -4.51
N PHE A 134 0.52 -10.34 -3.66
CA PHE A 134 0.14 -10.73 -2.30
C PHE A 134 0.50 -9.61 -1.31
N THR A 135 0.13 -8.37 -1.65
CA THR A 135 0.47 -7.15 -0.90
C THR A 135 -0.76 -6.24 -0.79
N PRO A 136 -0.81 -5.34 0.21
CA PRO A 136 -1.92 -4.40 0.40
C PRO A 136 -1.95 -3.27 -0.64
N ASP A 137 -1.00 -3.21 -1.57
CA ASP A 137 -0.80 -2.05 -2.45
C ASP A 137 -2.00 -1.82 -3.37
N ALA A 138 -2.62 -2.89 -3.86
CA ALA A 138 -3.85 -2.82 -4.66
C ALA A 138 -5.00 -2.17 -3.88
N LEU A 139 -5.21 -2.61 -2.63
CA LEU A 139 -6.25 -2.08 -1.74
C LEU A 139 -5.98 -0.62 -1.38
N SER A 140 -4.74 -0.31 -1.04
CA SER A 140 -4.27 1.05 -0.76
C SER A 140 -4.55 1.98 -1.94
N ALA A 141 -4.12 1.61 -3.15
CA ALA A 141 -4.33 2.37 -4.36
C ALA A 141 -5.84 2.54 -4.68
N ALA A 142 -6.63 1.48 -4.50
CA ALA A 142 -8.08 1.51 -4.68
C ALA A 142 -8.77 2.54 -3.77
N ILE A 143 -8.40 2.58 -2.49
CA ILE A 143 -8.97 3.54 -1.53
C ILE A 143 -8.54 4.97 -1.87
N LEU A 144 -7.26 5.19 -2.23
CA LEU A 144 -6.76 6.52 -2.59
C LEU A 144 -7.42 7.05 -3.88
N ILE A 145 -7.49 6.24 -4.94
CA ILE A 145 -8.18 6.61 -6.18
C ILE A 145 -9.68 6.83 -5.91
N GLY A 146 -10.28 5.99 -5.06
CA GLY A 146 -11.65 6.18 -4.58
C GLY A 146 -11.86 7.53 -3.88
N ALA A 147 -10.97 7.91 -2.96
CA ALA A 147 -11.02 9.19 -2.27
C ALA A 147 -10.95 10.36 -3.27
N MET A 148 -10.05 10.28 -4.25
CA MET A 148 -9.91 11.27 -5.32
C MET A 148 -11.18 11.37 -6.19
N TYR A 149 -11.78 10.23 -6.51
CA TYR A 149 -13.03 10.17 -7.26
C TYR A 149 -14.21 10.77 -6.46
N VAL A 150 -14.27 10.54 -5.15
CA VAL A 150 -15.30 11.14 -4.27
C VAL A 150 -15.11 12.66 -4.13
N LEU A 151 -13.85 13.15 -4.09
CA LEU A 151 -13.57 14.59 -4.16
C LEU A 151 -14.12 15.19 -5.45
N LYS A 152 -14.00 14.48 -6.58
CA LYS A 152 -14.61 14.88 -7.87
C LYS A 152 -16.11 15.11 -7.77
N GLN A 153 -16.81 14.28 -7.00
CA GLN A 153 -18.24 14.41 -6.73
C GLN A 153 -18.59 15.48 -5.69
N ARG A 154 -17.61 16.27 -5.22
CA ARG A 154 -17.76 17.31 -4.18
C ARG A 154 -18.23 16.78 -2.82
N ARG A 155 -18.07 15.48 -2.55
CA ARG A 155 -18.41 14.84 -1.26
C ARG A 155 -17.22 14.85 -0.31
N MET A 156 -16.82 16.05 0.11
CA MET A 156 -15.54 16.30 0.78
C MET A 156 -15.30 15.49 2.06
N TYR A 157 -16.29 15.42 2.96
CA TYR A 157 -16.17 14.66 4.20
C TYR A 157 -15.98 13.16 3.96
N PHE A 158 -16.68 12.61 2.96
CA PHE A 158 -16.55 11.20 2.62
C PHE A 158 -15.18 10.89 1.99
N ALA A 159 -14.65 11.80 1.17
CA ALA A 159 -13.28 11.67 0.67
C ALA A 159 -12.24 11.73 1.79
N CYS A 160 -12.39 12.66 2.76
CA CYS A 160 -11.48 12.74 3.90
C CYS A 160 -11.52 11.48 4.75
N PHE A 161 -12.72 10.91 4.95
CA PHE A 161 -12.87 9.60 5.59
C PHE A 161 -12.12 8.50 4.83
N LEU A 162 -12.25 8.42 3.51
CA LEU A 162 -11.51 7.46 2.69
C LEU A 162 -9.99 7.68 2.75
N LEU A 163 -9.52 8.93 2.80
CA LEU A 163 -8.10 9.24 3.00
C LEU A 163 -7.59 8.69 4.35
N VAL A 164 -8.33 8.90 5.44
CA VAL A 164 -7.97 8.30 6.74
C VAL A 164 -8.01 6.77 6.67
N LEU A 165 -9.03 6.19 6.03
CA LEU A 165 -9.15 4.74 5.85
C LEU A 165 -7.96 4.15 5.09
N ALA A 166 -7.36 4.89 4.15
CA ALA A 166 -6.18 4.46 3.42
C ALA A 166 -4.99 4.19 4.35
N ILE A 167 -4.89 4.87 5.51
CA ILE A 167 -3.83 4.64 6.51
C ILE A 167 -3.94 3.22 7.10
N PHE A 168 -5.17 2.70 7.24
CA PHE A 168 -5.39 1.34 7.75
C PHE A 168 -5.04 0.26 6.72
N ALA A 169 -5.08 0.58 5.41
CA ALA A 169 -4.58 -0.31 4.36
C ALA A 169 -3.04 -0.29 4.28
N ARG A 170 -2.44 0.90 4.40
CA ARG A 170 -1.00 1.13 4.41
C ARG A 170 -0.69 2.34 5.27
N THR A 171 0.08 2.15 6.33
CA THR A 171 0.47 3.24 7.25
C THR A 171 1.27 4.34 6.55
N ASP A 172 2.06 3.99 5.53
CA ASP A 172 2.85 4.93 4.73
C ASP A 172 2.00 5.99 4.01
N ASN A 173 0.71 5.70 3.78
CA ASN A 173 -0.22 6.67 3.19
C ASN A 173 -0.41 7.92 4.06
N ILE A 174 0.00 7.88 5.34
CA ILE A 174 -0.06 9.04 6.23
C ILE A 174 0.58 10.29 5.61
N ILE A 175 1.69 10.14 4.88
CA ILE A 175 2.40 11.25 4.22
C ILE A 175 1.48 11.90 3.19
N PHE A 176 0.94 11.10 2.26
CA PHE A 176 0.02 11.58 1.24
C PHE A 176 -1.25 12.19 1.87
N VAL A 177 -1.81 11.55 2.90
CA VAL A 177 -3.03 12.01 3.58
C VAL A 177 -2.82 13.37 4.25
N LEU A 178 -1.71 13.58 4.95
CA LEU A 178 -1.40 14.86 5.59
C LEU A 178 -1.20 15.97 4.55
N ILE A 179 -0.50 15.67 3.46
CA ILE A 179 -0.32 16.59 2.33
C ILE A 179 -1.68 16.95 1.70
N ALA A 180 -2.51 15.95 1.40
CA ALA A 180 -3.82 16.16 0.79
C ALA A 180 -4.76 16.95 1.71
N LEU A 181 -4.81 16.64 3.01
CA LEU A 181 -5.63 17.37 3.98
C LEU A 181 -5.16 18.82 4.14
N THR A 182 -3.85 19.06 4.17
CA THR A 182 -3.28 20.42 4.23
C THR A 182 -3.65 21.22 2.98
N TYR A 183 -3.50 20.60 1.81
CA TYR A 183 -3.90 21.21 0.54
C TYR A 183 -5.39 21.55 0.50
N LEU A 184 -6.25 20.61 0.93
CA LEU A 184 -7.69 20.79 0.99
C LEU A 184 -8.14 21.85 2.00
N SER A 185 -7.34 22.10 3.04
CA SER A 185 -7.60 23.12 4.05
C SER A 185 -7.20 24.53 3.60
N LEU A 186 -6.02 24.66 2.97
CA LEU A 186 -5.40 25.97 2.69
C LEU A 186 -5.66 26.47 1.26
N PHE A 187 -5.53 25.59 0.26
CA PHE A 187 -5.38 25.98 -1.14
C PHE A 187 -6.55 25.58 -2.03
N SER A 188 -7.31 24.55 -1.63
CA SER A 188 -8.46 24.06 -2.39
C SER A 188 -9.56 25.12 -2.53
N ALA A 189 -10.19 25.19 -3.71
CA ALA A 189 -11.40 25.97 -3.95
C ALA A 189 -12.59 25.48 -3.10
N TYR A 190 -12.60 24.20 -2.76
CA TYR A 190 -13.54 23.61 -1.80
C TYR A 190 -12.79 23.40 -0.48
N ARG A 191 -12.78 24.43 0.38
CA ARG A 191 -12.04 24.38 1.65
C ARG A 191 -12.80 23.58 2.71
N LEU A 192 -12.06 22.80 3.48
CA LEU A 192 -12.57 22.23 4.72
C LEU A 192 -12.77 23.35 5.73
N ASN A 193 -13.84 23.24 6.51
CA ASN A 193 -13.95 24.00 7.75
C ASN A 193 -12.74 23.67 8.64
N TRP A 194 -12.13 24.68 9.26
CA TRP A 194 -10.91 24.48 10.07
C TRP A 194 -11.09 23.41 11.16
N ARG A 195 -12.28 23.33 11.77
CA ARG A 195 -12.63 22.29 12.76
C ARG A 195 -12.60 20.89 12.16
N ALA A 196 -13.12 20.73 10.94
CA ALA A 196 -13.11 19.47 10.23
C ALA A 196 -11.70 19.09 9.77
N SER A 197 -10.92 20.08 9.29
CA SER A 197 -9.51 19.88 8.94
C SER A 197 -8.71 19.41 10.15
N LEU A 198 -8.83 20.09 11.30
CA LEU A 198 -8.19 19.70 12.54
C LEU A 198 -8.62 18.30 12.98
N PHE A 199 -9.91 18.00 12.93
CA PHE A 199 -10.44 16.67 13.25
C PHE A 199 -9.79 15.58 12.39
N PHE A 200 -9.76 15.74 11.05
CA PHE A 200 -9.17 14.71 10.18
C PHE A 200 -7.66 14.58 10.35
N VAL A 201 -6.93 15.68 10.56
CA VAL A 201 -5.47 15.63 10.81
C VAL A 201 -5.18 14.90 12.12
N VAL A 202 -5.90 15.23 13.20
CA VAL A 202 -5.76 14.54 14.49
C VAL A 202 -6.15 13.08 14.36
N LEU A 203 -7.26 12.79 13.66
CA LEU A 203 -7.70 11.41 13.42
C LEU A 203 -6.66 10.61 12.62
N SER A 204 -6.04 11.19 11.59
CA SER A 204 -4.95 10.57 10.83
C SER A 204 -3.75 10.25 11.72
N ALA A 205 -3.31 11.22 12.53
CA ALA A 205 -2.18 11.03 13.44
C ALA A 205 -2.48 9.95 14.51
N LEU A 206 -3.65 10.01 15.14
CA LEU A 206 -4.08 9.01 16.12
C LEU A 206 -4.23 7.62 15.48
N SER A 207 -4.74 7.53 14.25
CA SER A 207 -4.83 6.26 13.53
C SER A 207 -3.44 5.68 13.28
N TYR A 208 -2.50 6.47 12.77
CA TYR A 208 -1.12 6.03 12.57
C TYR A 208 -0.46 5.56 13.88
N LEU A 209 -0.55 6.35 14.95
CA LEU A 209 0.06 6.01 16.24
C LEU A 209 -0.57 4.75 16.85
N SER A 210 -1.90 4.62 16.79
CA SER A 210 -2.62 3.46 17.32
C SER A 210 -2.24 2.19 16.59
N ILE A 211 -2.15 2.24 15.25
CA ILE A 211 -1.76 1.08 14.44
C ILE A 211 -0.33 0.63 14.79
N ASN A 212 0.62 1.57 14.87
CA ASN A 212 2.01 1.24 15.20
C ASN A 212 2.16 0.67 16.61
N HIS A 213 1.44 1.23 17.59
CA HIS A 213 1.45 0.75 18.96
C HIS A 213 0.84 -0.65 19.06
N LEU A 214 -0.34 -0.88 18.47
CA LEU A 214 -1.02 -2.19 18.50
C LEU A 214 -0.25 -3.27 17.75
N ALA A 215 0.48 -2.91 16.69
CA ALA A 215 1.30 -3.84 15.92
C ALA A 215 2.64 -4.20 16.59
N ASN A 216 3.00 -3.55 17.72
CA ASN A 216 4.33 -3.61 18.32
C ASN A 216 5.43 -3.34 17.28
N ASN A 217 5.22 -2.32 16.44
CA ASN A 217 6.11 -2.07 15.32
C ASN A 217 7.53 -1.67 15.78
N TYR A 218 8.52 -2.01 14.96
CA TYR A 218 9.91 -1.70 15.27
C TYR A 218 10.24 -0.22 15.10
N SER A 219 11.39 0.16 15.66
CA SER A 219 11.93 1.50 15.47
C SER A 219 12.13 1.82 13.99
N TRP A 220 12.05 3.11 13.65
CA TRP A 220 12.30 3.58 12.28
C TRP A 220 13.67 3.11 11.75
N ALA A 221 14.70 3.08 12.60
CA ALA A 221 16.04 2.65 12.21
C ALA A 221 16.08 1.16 11.81
N THR A 222 15.41 0.30 12.56
CA THR A 222 15.29 -1.13 12.26
C THR A 222 14.53 -1.35 10.95
N ILE A 223 13.41 -0.63 10.75
CA ILE A 223 12.63 -0.70 9.50
C ILE A 223 13.46 -0.24 8.30
N PHE A 224 14.15 0.89 8.43
CA PHE A 224 15.00 1.46 7.39
C PHE A 224 16.10 0.48 6.98
N HIS A 225 16.82 -0.08 7.96
CA HIS A 225 17.88 -1.04 7.69
C HIS A 225 17.34 -2.32 7.04
N HIS A 226 16.28 -2.92 7.62
CA HIS A 226 15.67 -4.15 7.13
C HIS A 226 15.18 -4.01 5.68
N THR A 227 14.60 -2.85 5.34
CA THR A 227 13.94 -2.63 4.05
C THR A 227 14.89 -2.14 2.96
N LEU A 228 15.84 -1.26 3.31
CA LEU A 228 16.60 -0.49 2.32
C LEU A 228 18.10 -0.77 2.32
N ILE A 229 18.63 -1.42 3.37
CA ILE A 229 20.06 -1.75 3.46
C ILE A 229 20.22 -3.26 3.28
N ASN A 230 19.74 -4.06 4.23
CA ASN A 230 19.82 -5.52 4.21
C ASN A 230 18.74 -6.14 5.10
N LEU A 231 18.20 -7.27 4.65
CA LEU A 231 17.26 -8.09 5.43
C LEU A 231 17.92 -8.58 6.72
N ILE A 232 17.20 -8.46 7.83
CA ILE A 232 17.65 -8.85 9.18
C ILE A 232 16.80 -10.04 9.63
N ASN A 233 17.45 -11.13 10.05
CA ASN A 233 16.77 -12.34 10.51
C ASN A 233 16.11 -12.16 11.87
N ASN A 234 16.76 -11.43 12.78
CA ASN A 234 16.33 -11.22 14.16
C ASN A 234 16.13 -9.72 14.49
N PRO A 235 15.10 -9.07 13.92
CA PRO A 235 14.88 -7.63 14.05
C PRO A 235 14.58 -7.17 15.49
N ALA A 236 14.16 -8.07 16.39
CA ALA A 236 13.91 -7.71 17.79
C ALA A 236 15.20 -7.45 18.57
N ASP A 237 16.27 -8.18 18.24
CA ASP A 237 17.56 -8.10 18.94
C ASP A 237 18.54 -7.13 18.24
N TYR A 238 18.15 -6.60 17.07
CA TYR A 238 19.00 -5.77 16.23
C TYR A 238 18.58 -4.30 16.28
N HIS A 239 19.46 -3.46 16.84
CA HIS A 239 19.29 -2.02 16.95
C HIS A 239 20.33 -1.29 16.09
N PRO A 240 20.07 -1.08 14.78
CA PRO A 240 21.01 -0.41 13.90
C PRO A 240 21.10 1.08 14.22
N ASN A 241 22.32 1.60 14.19
CA ASN A 241 22.55 3.04 14.20
C ASN A 241 22.54 3.54 12.75
N VAL A 242 21.43 4.16 12.34
CA VAL A 242 21.31 4.73 10.99
C VAL A 242 21.81 6.17 11.01
N THR A 243 22.77 6.49 10.12
CA THR A 243 23.33 7.83 9.99
C THR A 243 22.81 8.54 8.75
N TRP A 244 22.94 9.88 8.70
CA TRP A 244 22.59 10.67 7.51
C TRP A 244 23.35 10.25 6.24
N ILE A 245 24.53 9.65 6.39
CA ILE A 245 25.32 9.13 5.27
C ILE A 245 24.64 7.90 4.66
N ASP A 246 24.03 7.05 5.49
CA ASP A 246 23.31 5.87 5.02
C ASP A 246 22.08 6.27 4.21
N TYR A 247 21.36 7.32 4.62
CA TYR A 247 20.29 7.90 3.81
C TYR A 247 20.77 8.37 2.44
N LEU A 248 21.87 9.12 2.37
CA LEU A 248 22.39 9.61 1.10
C LEU A 248 22.86 8.46 0.20
N ARG A 249 23.45 7.41 0.78
CA ARG A 249 23.86 6.21 0.06
C ARG A 249 22.66 5.49 -0.53
N VAL A 250 21.66 5.20 0.30
CA VAL A 250 20.42 4.53 -0.09
C VAL A 250 19.67 5.33 -1.15
N LEU A 251 19.57 6.65 -0.97
CA LEU A 251 18.93 7.54 -1.95
C LEU A 251 19.67 7.53 -3.28
N LYS A 252 21.00 7.60 -3.29
CA LYS A 252 21.79 7.56 -4.54
C LYS A 252 21.64 6.22 -5.26
N GLN A 253 21.67 5.10 -4.51
CA GLN A 253 21.55 3.76 -5.07
C GLN A 253 20.14 3.51 -5.63
N ASN A 254 19.12 3.77 -4.82
CA ASN A 254 17.72 3.55 -5.21
C ASN A 254 17.21 4.57 -6.22
N ALA A 255 17.68 5.82 -6.22
CA ALA A 255 17.29 6.80 -7.24
C ALA A 255 17.84 6.40 -8.62
N PHE A 256 19.04 5.83 -8.69
CA PHE A 256 19.61 5.34 -9.93
C PHE A 256 18.83 4.13 -10.46
N GLU A 257 18.47 3.19 -9.59
CA GLU A 257 17.63 2.05 -9.96
C GLU A 257 16.20 2.48 -10.34
N ALA A 258 15.56 3.34 -9.56
CA ALA A 258 14.22 3.86 -9.85
C ALA A 258 14.18 4.65 -11.17
N PHE A 259 15.21 5.45 -11.46
CA PHE A 259 15.34 6.19 -12.71
C PHE A 259 15.47 5.27 -13.94
N LEU A 260 16.15 4.13 -13.80
CA LEU A 260 16.34 3.18 -14.88
C LEU A 260 15.18 2.19 -15.06
N TRP A 261 14.46 1.84 -13.99
CA TRP A 261 13.48 0.77 -13.99
C TRP A 261 12.01 1.22 -14.02
N VAL A 262 11.70 2.46 -13.63
CA VAL A 262 10.31 2.94 -13.60
C VAL A 262 9.97 3.68 -14.90
N ASN A 263 9.74 2.93 -15.98
CA ASN A 263 9.20 3.47 -17.25
C ASN A 263 7.92 4.29 -17.07
N SER A 264 7.14 3.97 -16.02
CA SER A 264 5.91 4.65 -15.66
C SER A 264 6.13 6.04 -15.06
N PHE A 265 7.29 6.33 -14.48
CA PHE A 265 7.58 7.58 -13.76
C PHE A 265 7.50 8.77 -14.70
N PHE A 266 8.19 8.68 -15.85
CA PHE A 266 8.16 9.70 -16.88
C PHE A 266 6.77 9.87 -17.50
N VAL A 267 6.02 8.77 -17.64
CA VAL A 267 4.63 8.82 -18.13
C VAL A 267 3.74 9.56 -17.14
N PHE A 268 3.84 9.29 -15.85
CA PHE A 268 3.05 10.00 -14.83
C PHE A 268 3.47 11.47 -14.67
N LEU A 269 4.77 11.76 -14.75
CA LEU A 269 5.29 13.13 -14.69
C LEU A 269 4.86 13.93 -15.92
N LEU A 270 4.88 13.32 -17.12
CA LEU A 270 4.36 13.90 -18.35
C LEU A 270 2.84 14.12 -18.26
N CYS A 271 2.08 13.14 -17.78
CA CYS A 271 0.63 13.28 -17.57
C CYS A 271 0.29 14.39 -16.56
N ALA A 272 1.08 14.52 -15.49
CA ALA A 272 0.92 15.61 -14.52
C ALA A 272 1.26 16.97 -15.15
N PHE A 273 2.35 17.05 -15.92
CA PHE A 273 2.75 18.26 -16.62
C PHE A 273 1.71 18.69 -17.67
N ILE A 274 1.18 17.73 -18.44
CA ILE A 274 0.08 17.95 -19.39
C ILE A 274 -1.19 18.38 -18.67
N SER A 275 -1.51 17.76 -17.51
CA SER A 275 -2.69 18.13 -16.70
C SER A 275 -2.61 19.56 -16.17
N VAL A 276 -1.40 20.02 -15.79
CA VAL A 276 -1.14 21.41 -15.39
C VAL A 276 -1.21 22.35 -16.60
N SER A 277 -0.59 21.97 -17.71
CA SER A 277 -0.48 22.80 -18.92
C SER A 277 -1.83 22.98 -19.63
N LEU A 278 -2.74 22.00 -19.54
CA LEU A 278 -4.11 22.05 -20.07
C LEU A 278 -5.12 22.61 -19.04
N GLY A 279 -4.66 23.04 -17.86
CA GLY A 279 -5.50 23.39 -16.72
C GLY A 279 -5.69 24.90 -16.53
N ASP A 280 -6.84 25.42 -16.95
CA ASP A 280 -7.35 26.74 -16.52
C ASP A 280 -7.61 26.76 -14.98
N ASN A 281 -7.46 27.94 -14.37
CA ASN A 281 -7.16 28.33 -12.97
C ASN A 281 -7.86 27.64 -11.75
N ASN A 282 -8.59 26.52 -11.88
CA ASN A 282 -9.50 26.04 -10.81
C ASN A 282 -9.42 24.53 -10.45
N LYS A 283 -8.28 23.86 -10.63
CA LYS A 283 -8.25 22.38 -10.63
C LYS A 283 -7.47 21.75 -9.47
N ILE A 284 -8.18 21.46 -8.38
CA ILE A 284 -7.72 20.63 -7.25
C ILE A 284 -7.08 19.28 -7.67
N TYR A 285 -7.50 18.70 -8.78
CA TYR A 285 -7.06 17.37 -9.22
C TYR A 285 -5.66 17.35 -9.82
N SER A 286 -5.25 18.40 -10.55
CA SER A 286 -3.89 18.47 -11.11
C SER A 286 -2.87 18.64 -9.98
N HIS A 287 -3.18 19.50 -8.99
CA HIS A 287 -2.34 19.67 -7.81
C HIS A 287 -2.26 18.40 -6.97
N LEU A 288 -3.38 17.73 -6.69
CA LEU A 288 -3.37 16.48 -5.93
C LEU A 288 -2.68 15.32 -6.70
N GLY A 289 -2.77 15.28 -8.02
CA GLY A 289 -2.03 14.33 -8.85
C GLY A 289 -0.52 14.53 -8.78
N ILE A 290 -0.06 15.79 -8.82
CA ILE A 290 1.36 16.13 -8.60
C ILE A 290 1.79 15.76 -7.18
N LEU A 291 0.98 16.08 -6.18
CA LEU A 291 1.28 15.74 -4.78
C LEU A 291 1.32 14.22 -4.57
N MET A 292 0.51 13.45 -5.29
CA MET A 292 0.54 11.99 -5.27
C MET A 292 1.87 11.47 -5.84
N ILE A 293 2.34 12.03 -6.96
CA ILE A 293 3.65 11.67 -7.55
C ILE A 293 4.79 12.07 -6.60
N LEU A 294 4.73 13.25 -5.99
CA LEU A 294 5.73 13.72 -5.04
C LEU A 294 5.74 12.93 -3.72
N SER A 295 4.61 12.36 -3.31
CA SER A 295 4.51 11.54 -2.10
C SER A 295 5.04 10.11 -2.25
N VAL A 296 5.32 9.70 -3.49
CA VAL A 296 5.90 8.39 -3.83
C VAL A 296 7.43 8.46 -3.94
N LEU A 297 8.00 9.67 -4.02
CA LEU A 297 9.44 9.94 -3.95
C LEU A 297 9.93 9.99 -2.49
#